data_AF-A0AAD6UEX7-F1
#
_entry.id   AF-A0AAD6UEX7-F1
#
_cell.length_a   1.000
_cell.length_b   1.000
_cell.length_c   1.000
_cell.angle_alpha   90.00
_cell.angle_beta   90.00
_cell.angle_gamma   90.00
#
_symmetry.space_group_name_H-M   'P 1'
#
loop_
_entity.id
_entity.type
_entity.pdbx_description
1 polymer ?
#
loop_
_entity_poly.entity_id
_entity_poly.type
_entity_poly.pdbx_seq_one_letter_code
_entity_poly.pdbx_strand_id
1 'polypeptide(L)'
;VTGALISGSFIPSVIHNGQSFHINDLDFYAPYGQGWEVLLYFVQSAGYSSDDLLTNYDALPGLGRIRSARLGDLKINVIESRTQNARDAVLLHHSTIVMGTVCAEKVWLAYPALSHAGQALMTRHTLLIHNDQESRMRAWVVIRKYVSRGFTF
;
A
#
# COMPACT_ATOMS: atom_id res chain seq x y z
N VAL A 1 -19.30 5.18 6.79
CA VAL A 1 -18.09 5.42 5.96
C VAL A 1 -16.92 4.78 6.69
N THR A 2 -16.24 3.79 6.09
CA THR A 2 -15.20 2.97 6.75
C THR A 2 -13.87 3.70 6.95
N GLY A 3 -13.70 4.92 6.42
CA GLY A 3 -12.44 5.65 6.47
C GLY A 3 -11.28 4.94 5.75
N ALA A 4 -11.58 3.89 4.98
CA ALA A 4 -10.61 3.11 4.25
C ALA A 4 -10.09 3.85 3.02
N LEU A 5 -8.83 3.58 2.66
CA LEU A 5 -8.11 4.25 1.59
C LEU A 5 -7.46 3.21 0.69
N ILE A 6 -7.33 3.52 -0.59
CA ILE A 6 -6.50 2.75 -1.53
C ILE A 6 -5.18 3.52 -1.71
N SER A 7 -4.05 2.82 -1.68
CA SER A 7 -2.74 3.43 -1.94
C SER A 7 -1.84 2.47 -2.73
N GLY A 8 -0.53 2.66 -2.65
CA GLY A 8 0.47 1.84 -3.31
C GLY A 8 0.39 1.97 -4.83
N SER A 9 0.55 0.84 -5.51
CA SER A 9 0.68 0.82 -6.98
C SER A 9 -0.56 1.23 -7.75
N PHE A 10 -1.70 1.35 -7.08
CA PHE A 10 -2.91 1.89 -7.69
C PHE A 10 -2.77 3.38 -8.00
N ILE A 11 -2.07 4.15 -7.17
CA ILE A 11 -1.99 5.60 -7.32
C ILE A 11 -1.34 6.03 -8.64
N PRO A 12 -0.15 5.53 -9.04
CA PRO A 12 0.40 5.86 -10.34
C PRO A 12 -0.52 5.48 -11.50
N SER A 13 -1.27 4.38 -11.40
CA SER A 13 -2.18 3.97 -12.47
C SER A 13 -3.28 4.99 -12.73
N VAL A 14 -3.76 5.67 -11.68
CA VAL A 14 -4.76 6.74 -11.78
C VAL A 14 -4.12 8.01 -12.35
N ILE A 15 -2.92 8.38 -11.89
CA ILE A 15 -2.23 9.61 -12.33
C ILE A 15 -1.79 9.54 -13.79
N HIS A 16 -1.27 8.40 -14.23
CA HIS A 16 -0.72 8.21 -15.58
C HIS A 16 -1.74 7.61 -16.56
N ASN A 17 -3.05 7.74 -16.29
CA ASN A 17 -4.14 7.28 -17.15
C ASN A 17 -3.99 5.82 -17.63
N GLY A 18 -3.55 4.92 -16.76
CA GLY A 18 -3.45 3.49 -17.06
C GLY A 18 -2.43 3.10 -18.13
N GLN A 19 -1.56 4.00 -18.58
CA GLN A 19 -0.54 3.66 -19.59
C GLN A 19 0.45 2.65 -18.98
N SER A 20 0.38 1.39 -19.43
CA SER A 20 1.28 0.25 -19.11
C SER A 20 1.30 -0.28 -17.67
N PHE A 21 0.42 0.17 -16.77
CA PHE A 21 0.38 -0.28 -15.38
C PHE A 21 -0.53 -1.51 -15.20
N HIS A 22 0.05 -2.71 -15.23
CA HIS A 22 -0.64 -3.90 -14.72
C HIS A 22 -0.57 -3.96 -13.19
N ILE A 23 -1.74 -3.83 -12.58
CA ILE A 23 -1.94 -3.89 -11.13
C ILE A 23 -2.42 -5.31 -10.81
N ASN A 24 -1.50 -6.14 -10.33
CA ASN A 24 -1.85 -7.49 -9.85
C ASN A 24 -2.06 -7.50 -8.33
N ASP A 25 -1.78 -6.39 -7.66
CA ASP A 25 -1.90 -6.21 -6.22
C ASP A 25 -2.55 -4.87 -5.86
N LEU A 26 -3.52 -4.91 -4.95
CA LEU A 26 -4.24 -3.74 -4.45
C LEU A 26 -4.08 -3.62 -2.93
N ASP A 27 -3.61 -2.45 -2.49
CA ASP A 27 -3.36 -2.17 -1.07
C ASP A 27 -4.49 -1.29 -0.51
N PHE A 28 -5.33 -1.88 0.33
CA PHE A 28 -6.36 -1.21 1.11
C PHE A 28 -5.84 -0.90 2.50
N TYR A 29 -6.04 0.32 2.96
CA TYR A 29 -5.67 0.78 4.28
C TYR A 29 -6.93 1.03 5.09
N ALA A 30 -7.00 0.46 6.29
CA ALA A 30 -8.17 0.54 7.16
C ALA A 30 -7.80 1.16 8.52
N PRO A 31 -8.72 1.89 9.16
CA PRO A 31 -8.59 2.28 10.55
C PRO A 31 -8.45 1.06 11.48
N TYR A 32 -7.94 1.30 12.69
CA TYR A 32 -7.82 0.29 13.74
C TYR A 32 -9.15 -0.43 14.02
N GLY A 33 -9.13 -1.75 13.97
CA GLY A 33 -10.28 -2.61 14.24
C GLY A 33 -11.17 -2.87 13.02
N GLN A 34 -10.95 -2.18 11.90
CA GLN A 34 -11.79 -2.31 10.70
C GLN A 34 -11.16 -3.17 9.60
N GLY A 35 -9.90 -3.61 9.76
CA GLY A 35 -9.21 -4.36 8.71
C GLY A 35 -9.86 -5.71 8.37
N TRP A 36 -10.49 -6.37 9.34
CA TRP A 36 -11.18 -7.63 9.11
C TRP A 36 -12.48 -7.45 8.32
N GLU A 37 -13.28 -6.43 8.65
CA GLU A 37 -14.54 -6.15 7.96
C GLU A 37 -14.31 -5.82 6.48
N VAL A 38 -13.27 -5.02 6.19
CA VAL A 38 -12.84 -4.71 4.82
C VAL A 38 -12.42 -5.98 4.07
N LEU A 39 -11.68 -6.88 4.70
CA LEU A 39 -11.29 -8.15 4.09
C LEU A 39 -12.51 -9.04 3.78
N LEU A 40 -13.44 -9.14 4.74
CA LEU A 40 -14.67 -9.93 4.59
C LEU A 40 -15.51 -9.47 3.41
N TYR A 41 -15.57 -8.16 3.14
CA TYR A 41 -16.24 -7.66 1.94
C TYR A 41 -15.69 -8.31 0.66
N PHE A 42 -14.36 -8.37 0.50
CA PHE A 42 -13.76 -9.01 -0.69
C PHE A 42 -13.99 -10.51 -0.74
N VAL A 43 -13.92 -11.19 0.41
CA VAL A 43 -14.13 -12.64 0.48
C VAL A 43 -15.57 -13.00 0.15
N GLN A 44 -16.53 -12.31 0.77
CA GLN A 44 -17.94 -12.65 0.68
C GLN A 44 -18.60 -12.11 -0.59
N SER A 45 -18.20 -10.91 -1.05
CA SER A 45 -18.87 -10.21 -2.15
C SER A 45 -18.14 -10.32 -3.48
N ALA A 46 -16.81 -10.48 -3.46
CA ALA A 46 -15.99 -10.47 -4.68
C ALA A 46 -15.32 -11.84 -4.98
N GLY A 47 -15.60 -12.87 -4.17
CA GLY A 47 -15.13 -14.24 -4.40
C GLY A 47 -13.64 -14.47 -4.13
N TYR A 48 -12.99 -13.55 -3.41
CA TYR A 48 -11.60 -13.75 -3.00
C TYR A 48 -11.51 -14.80 -1.89
N SER A 49 -10.39 -15.53 -1.84
CA SER A 49 -10.04 -16.41 -0.72
C SER A 49 -9.07 -15.70 0.20
N SER A 50 -9.29 -15.73 1.52
CA SER A 50 -8.31 -15.19 2.47
C SER A 50 -7.03 -16.02 2.45
N ASP A 51 -5.90 -15.36 2.29
CA ASP A 51 -4.60 -15.95 2.61
C ASP A 51 -4.45 -15.85 4.13
N ASP A 52 -4.37 -16.98 4.86
CA ASP A 52 -4.21 -17.04 6.34
C ASP A 52 -2.90 -16.40 6.87
N LEU A 53 -2.14 -15.72 6.01
CA LEU A 53 -0.91 -15.03 6.34
C LEU A 53 -1.22 -13.70 7.04
N LEU A 54 -1.36 -13.76 8.36
CA LEU A 54 -1.33 -12.58 9.22
C LEU A 54 0.13 -12.12 9.39
N THR A 55 0.47 -10.97 8.82
CA THR A 55 1.76 -10.31 9.12
C THR A 55 1.53 -9.21 10.15
N ASN A 56 2.10 -9.36 11.35
CA ASN A 56 2.06 -8.35 12.40
C ASN A 56 3.28 -7.44 12.31
N TYR A 57 3.06 -6.13 12.28
CA TYR A 57 4.13 -5.13 12.27
C TYR A 57 4.33 -4.55 13.67
N ASP A 58 4.66 -5.42 14.63
CA ASP A 58 4.61 -5.02 16.03
C ASP A 58 5.58 -3.88 16.39
N ALA A 59 6.66 -3.74 15.62
CA ALA A 59 7.71 -2.75 15.79
C ALA A 59 7.37 -1.33 15.30
N LEU A 60 6.26 -1.11 14.56
CA LEU A 60 5.94 0.20 13.98
C LEU A 60 4.72 0.83 14.67
N PRO A 61 4.82 2.05 15.24
CA PRO A 61 3.76 2.62 16.09
C PRO A 61 2.45 2.95 15.36
N GLY A 62 2.44 3.04 14.02
CA GLY A 62 1.22 3.32 13.24
C GLY A 62 0.78 2.21 12.29
N LEU A 63 1.57 1.14 12.13
CA LEU A 63 1.22 0.00 11.27
C LEU A 63 0.83 -1.20 12.14
N GLY A 64 -0.40 -1.68 11.96
CA GLY A 64 -0.93 -2.78 12.75
C GLY A 64 -0.68 -4.12 12.08
N ARG A 65 -1.68 -4.57 11.33
CA ARG A 65 -1.75 -5.93 10.81
C ARG A 65 -1.98 -5.88 9.31
N ILE A 66 -1.34 -6.78 8.57
CA ILE A 66 -1.64 -7.01 7.17
C ILE A 66 -2.36 -8.35 7.03
N ARG A 67 -3.50 -8.32 6.35
CA ARG A 67 -4.24 -9.51 5.93
C ARG A 67 -4.28 -9.52 4.41
N SER A 68 -4.24 -10.70 3.80
CA SER A 68 -4.24 -10.81 2.35
C SER A 68 -5.41 -11.66 1.88
N ALA A 69 -5.90 -11.41 0.67
CA ALA A 69 -6.83 -12.29 -0.02
C ALA A 69 -6.46 -12.38 -1.50
N ARG A 70 -6.83 -13.49 -2.16
CA ARG A 70 -6.48 -13.78 -3.55
C ARG A 70 -7.67 -14.24 -4.39
N LEU A 71 -7.60 -13.91 -5.68
CA LEU A 71 -8.50 -14.43 -6.71
C LEU A 71 -7.66 -14.70 -7.98
N GLY A 72 -7.27 -15.96 -8.18
CA GLY A 72 -6.28 -16.32 -9.20
C GLY A 72 -4.95 -15.60 -8.95
N ASP A 73 -4.49 -14.84 -9.93
CA ASP A 73 -3.25 -14.04 -9.84
C ASP A 73 -3.44 -12.67 -9.16
N LEU A 74 -4.69 -12.29 -8.86
CA LEU A 74 -5.00 -11.02 -8.20
C LEU A 74 -4.81 -11.16 -6.68
N LYS A 75 -4.20 -10.13 -6.08
CA LYS A 75 -3.98 -10.04 -4.64
C LYS A 75 -4.56 -8.75 -4.07
N ILE A 76 -5.22 -8.86 -2.92
CA ILE A 76 -5.60 -7.72 -2.09
C ILE A 76 -4.82 -7.82 -0.78
N ASN A 77 -4.16 -6.75 -0.38
CA ASN A 77 -3.65 -6.59 0.98
C ASN A 77 -4.56 -5.60 1.71
N VAL A 78 -5.02 -5.97 2.89
CA VAL A 78 -5.69 -5.07 3.83
C VAL A 78 -4.74 -4.77 4.98
N ILE A 79 -4.28 -3.53 5.00
CA ILE A 79 -3.32 -2.96 5.93
C ILE A 79 -4.07 -2.16 6.99
N GLU A 80 -4.04 -2.64 8.22
CA GLU A 80 -4.70 -2.02 9.35
C GLU A 80 -3.76 -1.00 10.03
N SER A 81 -4.25 0.21 10.25
CA SER A 81 -3.58 1.22 11.08
C SER A 81 -3.68 0.85 12.56
N ARG A 82 -2.69 1.29 13.35
CA ARG A 82 -2.78 1.26 14.83
C ARG A 82 -3.61 2.42 15.39
N THR A 83 -3.99 3.38 14.54
CA THR A 83 -4.81 4.53 14.92
C THR A 83 -6.17 4.46 14.23
N GLN A 84 -7.06 5.38 14.61
CA GLN A 84 -8.34 5.56 13.93
C GLN A 84 -8.21 6.19 12.53
N ASN A 85 -6.99 6.50 12.09
CA ASN A 85 -6.71 7.10 10.79
C ASN A 85 -5.92 6.12 9.90
N ALA A 86 -6.55 5.67 8.80
CA ALA A 86 -5.90 4.80 7.82
C ALA A 86 -4.66 5.44 7.17
N ARG A 87 -4.59 6.77 7.11
CA ARG A 87 -3.44 7.50 6.52
C ARG A 87 -2.13 7.26 7.26
N ASP A 88 -2.19 7.01 8.57
CA ASP A 88 -0.99 6.82 9.37
C ASP A 88 -0.25 5.54 8.94
N ALA A 89 -0.99 4.48 8.61
CA ALA A 89 -0.44 3.28 8.02
C ALA A 89 0.12 3.52 6.61
N VAL A 90 -0.49 4.39 5.80
CA VAL A 90 0.02 4.73 4.45
C VAL A 90 1.41 5.37 4.53
N LEU A 91 1.62 6.28 5.49
CA LEU A 91 2.91 6.96 5.67
C LEU A 91 4.02 6.01 6.13
N LEU A 92 3.66 4.87 6.74
CA LEU A 92 4.60 3.92 7.34
C LEU A 92 4.77 2.63 6.52
N HIS A 93 3.77 2.24 5.74
CA HIS A 93 3.80 1.03 4.93
C HIS A 93 4.63 1.26 3.66
N HIS A 94 5.65 0.41 3.47
CA HIS A 94 6.62 0.49 2.37
C HIS A 94 7.46 1.77 2.30
N SER A 95 7.37 2.66 3.29
CA SER A 95 8.35 3.73 3.51
C SER A 95 8.58 4.62 2.25
N THR A 96 7.47 4.79 1.51
CA THR A 96 7.10 5.69 0.40
C THR A 96 7.66 5.43 -1.00
N ILE A 97 6.72 5.30 -1.95
CA ILE A 97 6.85 5.62 -3.37
C ILE A 97 5.49 6.20 -3.80
N VAL A 98 5.48 7.46 -4.26
CA VAL A 98 4.26 8.26 -4.56
C VAL A 98 3.28 8.23 -3.38
N MET A 99 3.52 9.06 -2.36
CA MET A 99 2.60 9.22 -1.22
C MET A 99 1.27 9.77 -1.73
N GLY A 100 0.35 8.87 -2.01
CA GLY A 100 -0.97 9.20 -2.46
C GLY A 100 -2.00 8.23 -1.92
N THR A 101 -3.23 8.69 -1.81
CA THR A 101 -4.36 7.84 -1.43
C THR A 101 -5.56 8.22 -2.28
N VAL A 102 -6.38 7.23 -2.59
CA VAL A 102 -7.69 7.42 -3.19
C VAL A 102 -8.72 6.93 -2.19
N CYS A 103 -9.74 7.73 -1.94
CA CYS A 103 -10.96 7.31 -1.26
C CYS A 103 -12.17 7.60 -2.14
N ALA A 104 -13.37 7.25 -1.68
CA ALA A 104 -14.61 7.45 -2.44
C ALA A 104 -14.86 8.92 -2.85
N GLU A 105 -14.31 9.87 -2.11
CA GLU A 105 -14.59 11.30 -2.32
C GLU A 105 -13.43 12.08 -2.90
N LYS A 106 -12.19 11.63 -2.67
CA LYS A 106 -10.99 12.45 -2.86
C LYS A 106 -9.80 11.61 -3.29
N VAL A 107 -9.00 12.20 -4.16
CA VAL A 107 -7.63 11.78 -4.42
C VAL A 107 -6.71 12.74 -3.66
N TRP A 108 -5.77 12.20 -2.91
CA TRP A 108 -4.74 12.98 -2.22
C TRP A 108 -3.37 12.55 -2.71
N LEU A 109 -2.51 13.52 -3.01
CA LEU A 109 -1.11 13.34 -3.40
C LEU A 109 -0.26 14.31 -2.60
N ALA A 110 0.73 13.78 -1.88
CA ALA A 110 1.68 14.61 -1.15
C ALA A 110 2.62 15.37 -2.11
N TYR A 111 3.00 14.72 -3.21
CA TYR A 111 3.98 15.25 -4.18
C TYR A 111 3.43 15.17 -5.61
N PRO A 112 2.39 15.94 -5.96
CA PRO A 112 1.73 15.82 -7.26
C PRO A 112 2.69 16.07 -8.43
N ALA A 113 3.58 17.07 -8.32
CA ALA A 113 4.57 17.37 -9.37
C ALA A 113 5.56 16.22 -9.59
N LEU A 114 6.13 15.66 -8.53
CA LEU A 114 7.04 14.52 -8.62
C LEU A 114 6.32 13.30 -9.17
N SER A 115 5.13 13.01 -8.66
CA SER A 115 4.33 11.85 -9.08
C SER A 115 4.00 11.92 -10.57
N HIS A 116 3.59 13.09 -11.07
CA HIS A 116 3.33 13.30 -12.49
C HIS A 116 4.59 13.17 -13.36
N ALA A 117 5.76 13.54 -12.83
CA ALA A 117 7.04 13.40 -13.52
C ALA A 117 7.63 11.97 -13.45
N GLY A 118 6.94 11.01 -12.81
CA GLY A 118 7.50 9.68 -12.58
C GLY A 118 8.66 9.70 -11.58
N GLN A 119 8.66 10.64 -10.65
CA GLN A 119 9.69 10.77 -9.62
C GLN A 119 9.14 10.35 -8.26
N ALA A 120 9.88 9.52 -7.54
CA ALA A 120 9.51 8.96 -6.25
C ALA A 120 10.48 9.40 -5.15
N LEU A 121 9.98 9.51 -3.93
CA LEU A 121 10.81 9.79 -2.75
C LEU A 121 10.88 8.55 -1.88
N MET A 122 12.09 8.17 -1.46
CA MET A 122 12.28 7.18 -0.41
C MET A 122 12.39 7.88 0.95
N THR A 123 11.66 7.41 1.96
CA THR A 123 11.89 7.92 3.31
C THR A 123 13.25 7.47 3.84
N ARG A 124 13.80 8.28 4.74
CA ARG A 124 14.97 7.91 5.56
C ARG A 124 14.74 6.62 6.34
N HIS A 125 13.49 6.26 6.64
CA HIS A 125 13.13 5.01 7.30
C HIS A 125 13.45 3.79 6.41
N THR A 126 13.13 3.84 5.11
CA THR A 126 13.56 2.85 4.09
C THR A 126 15.07 2.77 3.94
N LEU A 127 15.79 3.86 4.24
CA LEU A 127 17.24 3.91 4.09
C LEU A 127 17.99 3.50 5.36
N LEU A 128 17.40 3.70 6.55
CA LEU A 128 18.07 3.53 7.85
C LEU A 128 17.60 2.37 8.71
N ILE A 129 16.36 1.89 8.60
CA ILE A 129 15.86 0.80 9.47
C ILE A 129 16.45 -0.55 9.06
N HIS A 130 17.10 -0.63 7.91
CA HIS A 130 17.54 -1.89 7.35
C HIS A 130 18.99 -2.26 7.72
N ASN A 131 19.28 -2.32 9.01
CA ASN A 131 20.46 -3.07 9.44
C ASN A 131 20.25 -4.59 9.30
N ASP A 132 19.01 -5.07 9.16
CA ASP A 132 18.71 -6.46 8.83
C ASP A 132 18.57 -6.70 7.31
N GLN A 133 18.93 -7.91 6.87
CA GLN A 133 18.95 -8.27 5.45
C GLN A 133 17.55 -8.39 4.84
N GLU A 134 16.56 -8.83 5.61
CA GLU A 134 15.21 -9.09 5.12
C GLU A 134 14.50 -7.79 4.73
N SER A 135 14.61 -6.77 5.57
CA SER A 135 13.97 -5.49 5.33
C SER A 135 14.61 -4.76 4.12
N ARG A 136 15.95 -4.88 3.93
CA ARG A 136 16.63 -4.41 2.70
C ARG A 136 16.07 -5.07 1.45
N MET A 137 15.89 -6.39 1.49
CA MET A 137 15.34 -7.14 0.36
C MET A 137 13.93 -6.69 0.02
N ARG A 138 13.07 -6.48 1.03
CA ARG A 138 11.71 -5.96 0.81
C ARG A 138 11.74 -4.59 0.15
N ALA A 139 12.53 -3.64 0.66
CA ALA A 139 12.67 -2.32 0.05
C ALA A 139 13.17 -2.39 -1.40
N TRP A 140 14.18 -3.21 -1.67
CA TRP A 140 14.69 -3.41 -3.03
C TRP A 140 13.65 -3.99 -3.99
N VAL A 141 12.81 -4.91 -3.53
CA VAL A 141 11.69 -5.42 -4.35
C VAL A 141 10.74 -4.29 -4.73
N VAL A 142 10.40 -3.40 -3.79
CA VAL A 142 9.51 -2.26 -4.10
C VAL A 142 10.21 -1.27 -5.04
N ILE A 143 11.48 -0.92 -4.81
CA ILE A 143 12.24 -0.02 -5.70
C ILE A 143 12.26 -0.59 -7.13
N ARG A 144 12.65 -1.85 -7.30
CA ARG A 144 12.69 -2.50 -8.63
C ARG A 144 11.32 -2.53 -9.30
N LYS A 145 10.25 -2.80 -8.53
CA LYS A 145 8.86 -2.76 -9.00
C LYS A 145 8.50 -1.40 -9.60
N TYR A 146 8.93 -0.29 -9.01
CA TYR A 146 8.59 1.05 -9.52
C TYR A 146 9.57 1.55 -10.59
N VAL A 147 10.85 1.22 -10.51
CA VAL A 147 11.82 1.49 -11.60
C VAL A 147 11.36 0.81 -12.90
N SER A 148 10.91 -0.46 -12.84
CA SER A 148 10.40 -1.16 -14.03
C SER A 148 9.14 -0.53 -14.61
N ARG A 149 8.53 0.41 -13.90
CA ARG A 149 7.33 1.15 -14.30
C ARG A 149 7.63 2.61 -14.65
N GLY A 150 8.91 2.94 -14.86
CA GLY A 150 9.35 4.26 -15.30
C GLY A 150 9.60 5.27 -14.18
N PHE A 151 9.61 4.84 -12.91
CA PHE A 151 9.93 5.75 -11.81
C PHE A 151 11.43 5.91 -11.58
N THR A 152 11.85 7.14 -11.24
CA THR A 152 13.19 7.46 -10.74
C THR A 152 13.15 7.89 -9.27
N PHE A 153 14.22 7.62 -8.52
CA PHE A 153 14.31 7.84 -7.06
C PHE A 153 15.39 8.86 -6.70
#